data_AF-W4J883-F1
#
_entry.id   AF-W4J883-F1
#
_cell.length_a   1.000
_cell.length_b   1.000
_cell.length_c   1.000
_cell.angle_alpha   90.00
_cell.angle_beta   90.00
_cell.angle_gamma   90.00
#
_symmetry.space_group_name_H-M   'P 1'
#
loop_
_entity.id
_entity.type
_entity.pdbx_description
1 polymer ?
#
loop_
_entity_poly.entity_id
_entity_poly.type
_entity_poly.pdbx_seq_one_letter_code
_entity_poly.pdbx_strand_id
1 'polypeptide(L)'
;MSKNLLEELKKSSFVCFKGDANYRRCLGDLSYDFSTSHKDILNYFPFKVIALRCLKSPLGCGIDEKTVQELNQNNPDWSNYGE
;
A
#
# COMPACT_ATOMS: atom_id res chain seq x y z
N MET A 1 -11.41 -9.97 -8.26
CA MET A 1 -12.61 -9.18 -7.89
C MET A 1 -13.76 -9.62 -8.77
N SER A 2 -14.98 -9.82 -8.24
CA SER A 2 -16.11 -10.16 -9.09
C SER A 2 -16.41 -8.99 -10.05
N LYS A 3 -16.95 -9.29 -11.23
CA LYS A 3 -17.29 -8.24 -12.22
C LYS A 3 -18.30 -7.23 -11.65
N ASN A 4 -19.28 -7.72 -10.89
CA ASN A 4 -20.30 -6.87 -10.28
C ASN A 4 -19.70 -5.90 -9.25
N LEU A 5 -18.81 -6.37 -8.38
CA LEU A 5 -18.12 -5.51 -7.40
C LEU A 5 -17.21 -4.48 -8.08
N LEU A 6 -16.51 -4.87 -9.15
CA LEU A 6 -15.66 -3.95 -9.91
C LEU A 6 -16.46 -2.78 -10.49
N GLU A 7 -17.61 -3.07 -11.11
CA GLU A 7 -18.49 -2.05 -11.68
C GLU A 7 -19.15 -1.17 -10.62
N GLU A 8 -19.38 -1.70 -9.41
CA GLU A 8 -19.85 -0.89 -8.28
C GLU A 8 -18.78 0.09 -7.80
N LEU A 9 -17.54 -0.39 -7.58
CA LEU A 9 -16.43 0.43 -7.09
C LEU A 9 -16.02 1.54 -8.07
N LYS A 10 -16.13 1.31 -9.38
CA LYS A 10 -15.87 2.34 -10.40
C LYS A 10 -16.78 3.57 -10.28
N LYS A 11 -17.95 3.43 -9.65
CA LYS A 11 -18.90 4.55 -9.45
C LYS A 11 -18.52 5.44 -8.27
N SER A 12 -17.62 4.99 -7.39
CA SER A 12 -17.18 5.76 -6.24
C SER A 12 -16.16 6.83 -6.63
N SER A 13 -16.16 7.97 -5.93
CA SER A 13 -15.14 9.02 -6.11
C SER A 13 -13.72 8.51 -5.77
N PHE A 14 -13.63 7.60 -4.80
CA PHE A 14 -12.43 6.84 -4.44
C PHE A 14 -12.82 5.58 -3.67
N VAL A 15 -11.90 4.62 -3.57
CA VAL A 15 -12.03 3.40 -2.77
C VAL A 15 -11.01 3.44 -1.63
N CYS A 16 -11.46 3.20 -0.40
CA CYS A 16 -10.61 3.18 0.79
C CYS A 16 -10.35 1.74 1.25
N PHE A 17 -9.10 1.30 1.19
CA PHE A 17 -8.66 0.03 1.76
C PHE A 17 -8.18 0.23 3.19
N LYS A 18 -8.81 -0.48 4.13
CA LYS A 18 -8.49 -0.39 5.56
C LYS A 18 -7.60 -1.55 6.00
N GLY A 19 -6.54 -1.21 6.73
CA GLY A 19 -5.68 -2.15 7.43
C GLY A 19 -4.63 -2.83 6.55
N ASP A 20 -3.70 -3.50 7.23
CA ASP A 20 -2.52 -4.11 6.61
C ASP A 20 -2.87 -5.22 5.62
N ALA A 21 -3.81 -6.11 5.97
CA ALA A 21 -4.22 -7.21 5.10
C ALA A 21 -4.77 -6.73 3.73
N ASN A 22 -5.48 -5.61 3.69
CA ASN A 22 -5.96 -5.06 2.43
C ASN A 22 -4.86 -4.32 1.67
N TYR A 23 -3.96 -3.62 2.37
CA TYR A 23 -2.81 -2.99 1.74
C TYR A 23 -1.89 -4.02 1.07
N ARG A 24 -1.61 -5.15 1.74
CA ARG A 24 -0.88 -6.27 1.16
C ARG A 24 -1.50 -6.76 -0.13
N ARG A 25 -2.83 -6.94 -0.15
CA ARG A 25 -3.57 -7.33 -1.37
C ARG A 25 -3.48 -6.26 -2.47
N CYS A 26 -3.40 -4.98 -2.13
CA CYS A 26 -3.17 -3.91 -3.11
C CYS A 26 -1.78 -3.99 -3.76
N LEU A 27 -0.79 -4.54 -3.06
CA LEU A 27 0.56 -4.73 -3.60
C LEU A 27 0.77 -6.13 -4.20
N GLY A 28 -0.27 -6.95 -4.25
CA GLY A 28 -0.16 -8.36 -4.66
C GLY A 28 0.65 -9.21 -3.68
N ASP A 29 0.83 -8.73 -2.45
CA ASP A 29 1.68 -9.32 -1.41
C ASP A 29 3.15 -9.49 -1.82
N LEU A 30 3.63 -8.62 -2.71
CA LEU A 30 5.01 -8.59 -3.19
C LEU A 30 5.87 -7.59 -2.40
N SER A 31 7.14 -7.93 -2.24
CA SER A 31 8.14 -7.04 -1.64
C SER A 31 8.76 -6.16 -2.73
N TYR A 32 8.37 -4.90 -2.74
CA TYR A 32 8.97 -3.85 -3.55
C TYR A 32 9.99 -3.08 -2.71
N ASP A 33 10.90 -2.37 -3.38
CA ASP A 33 11.64 -1.30 -2.70
C ASP A 33 10.65 -0.25 -2.19
N PHE A 34 10.77 0.16 -0.93
CA PHE A 34 9.83 1.09 -0.30
C PHE A 34 9.73 2.45 -1.02
N SER A 35 10.77 2.84 -1.76
CA SER A 35 10.81 4.05 -2.57
C SER A 35 10.14 3.92 -3.94
N THR A 36 9.82 2.69 -4.37
CA THR A 36 9.13 2.44 -5.65
C THR A 36 7.83 3.23 -5.68
N SER A 37 7.59 3.94 -6.77
CA SER A 37 6.38 4.75 -6.95
C SER A 37 5.11 3.91 -6.81
N HIS A 38 4.23 4.31 -5.89
CA HIS A 38 2.92 3.69 -5.74
C HIS A 38 2.07 3.80 -7.02
N LYS A 39 2.33 4.80 -7.89
CA LYS A 39 1.62 4.94 -9.17
C LYS A 39 1.98 3.82 -10.15
N ASP A 40 3.21 3.33 -10.11
CA ASP A 40 3.66 2.27 -11.02
C ASP A 40 3.13 0.91 -10.57
N ILE A 41 3.01 0.71 -9.25
CA ILE A 41 2.52 -0.54 -8.66
C ILE A 41 0.98 -0.61 -8.68
N LEU A 42 0.29 0.49 -8.35
CA LEU A 42 -1.17 0.51 -8.18
C LEU A 42 -1.93 0.95 -9.44
N ASN A 43 -1.25 1.14 -10.58
CA ASN A 43 -1.89 1.58 -11.84
C ASN A 43 -2.97 0.61 -12.37
N TYR A 44 -3.00 -0.62 -11.88
CA TYR A 44 -3.98 -1.62 -12.30
C TYR A 44 -5.38 -1.36 -11.73
N PHE A 45 -5.51 -0.51 -10.71
CA PHE A 45 -6.82 -0.11 -10.20
C PHE A 45 -7.49 0.88 -11.17
N PRO A 46 -8.71 0.59 -11.66
CA PRO A 46 -9.42 1.47 -12.59
C PRO A 46 -10.14 2.63 -11.88
N PHE A 47 -9.78 2.93 -10.64
CA PHE A 47 -10.41 3.94 -9.78
C PHE A 47 -9.37 4.54 -8.83
N LYS A 48 -9.68 5.69 -8.23
CA LYS A 48 -8.81 6.34 -7.25
C LYS A 48 -8.79 5.52 -5.96
N VAL A 49 -7.60 5.31 -5.40
CA VAL A 49 -7.39 4.48 -4.21
C VAL A 49 -6.76 5.30 -3.08
N ILE A 50 -7.26 5.07 -1.87
CA ILE A 50 -6.59 5.44 -0.62
C ILE A 50 -6.43 4.17 0.20
N ALA A 51 -5.26 3.97 0.80
CA ALA A 51 -5.05 2.90 1.76
C ALA A 51 -4.67 3.49 3.12
N LEU A 52 -5.45 3.15 4.15
CA LEU A 52 -5.19 3.55 5.53
C LEU A 52 -4.73 2.32 6.29
N ARG A 53 -3.44 2.29 6.68
CA ARG A 53 -2.83 1.14 7.37
C ARG A 53 -1.96 1.57 8.54
N CYS A 54 -1.91 0.70 9.55
CA CYS A 54 -0.75 0.59 10.44
C CYS A 54 0.24 -0.39 9.80
N LEU A 55 1.54 -0.15 9.99
CA LEU A 55 2.62 -0.96 9.42
C LEU A 55 2.80 -2.28 10.19
N LYS A 56 2.18 -3.37 9.75
CA LYS A 56 2.22 -4.68 10.42
C LYS A 56 2.89 -5.78 9.59
N SER A 57 3.54 -5.40 8.50
CA SER A 57 4.19 -6.29 7.55
C SER A 57 5.31 -5.52 6.82
N PRO A 58 6.48 -6.13 6.58
CA PRO A 58 7.67 -5.46 6.04
C PRO A 58 7.59 -5.26 4.52
N LEU A 59 6.53 -4.61 4.06
CA LEU A 59 6.31 -4.26 2.66
C LEU A 59 5.63 -2.89 2.54
N GLY A 60 5.89 -2.20 1.44
CA GLY A 60 5.36 -0.88 1.18
C GLY A 60 5.92 -0.29 -0.11
N CYS A 61 5.43 0.89 -0.46
CA CYS A 61 5.86 1.66 -1.63
C CYS A 61 5.57 3.15 -1.44
N GLY A 62 6.23 3.99 -2.23
CA GLY A 62 5.99 5.43 -2.31
C GLY A 62 6.47 6.23 -1.10
N ILE A 63 7.43 5.71 -0.33
CA ILE A 63 8.08 6.40 0.78
C ILE A 63 9.36 7.06 0.25
N ASP A 64 9.65 8.29 0.67
CA ASP A 64 10.92 8.95 0.31
C ASP A 64 12.10 8.06 0.70
N GLU A 65 13.04 7.84 -0.22
CA GLU A 65 14.25 7.04 0.00
C GLU A 65 15.03 7.51 1.23
N LYS A 66 15.13 8.83 1.45
CA LYS A 66 15.78 9.39 2.63
C LYS A 66 15.07 8.98 3.92
N THR A 67 13.74 9.00 3.93
CA THR A 67 12.95 8.55 5.08
C THR A 67 13.14 7.07 5.34
N VAL A 68 13.18 6.24 4.29
CA VAL A 68 13.46 4.79 4.43
C VAL A 68 14.84 4.56 5.05
N GLN A 69 15.86 5.29 4.60
CA GLN A 69 17.22 5.20 5.15
C GLN A 69 17.25 5.61 6.63
N GLU A 70 16.62 6.73 6.99
CA GLU A 70 16.52 7.20 8.39
C GLU A 70 15.82 6.17 9.29
N LEU A 71 14.69 5.61 8.84
CA LEU A 71 13.95 4.60 9.60
C LEU A 71 14.75 3.31 9.77
N ASN A 72 15.44 2.84 8.72
CA ASN A 72 16.30 1.66 8.78
C ASN A 72 17.47 1.84 9.75
N GLN A 73 18.03 3.06 9.88
CA GLN A 73 19.09 3.36 10.85
C GLN A 73 18.57 3.39 12.29
N ASN A 74 17.37 3.95 12.50
CA ASN A 74 16.81 4.13 13.83
C ASN A 74 16.20 2.85 14.42
N ASN A 75 15.42 2.11 13.62
CA ASN A 75 14.80 0.86 14.02
C ASN A 75 14.57 -0.03 12.79
N PRO A 76 15.42 -1.04 12.53
CA PRO A 76 15.27 -1.92 11.37
C PRO A 76 13.91 -2.64 11.23
N ASP A 77 13.13 -2.77 12.31
CA ASP A 77 11.81 -3.44 12.30
C ASP A 77 10.63 -2.45 12.14
N TRP A 78 10.90 -1.18 11.82
CA TRP A 78 9.92 -0.06 11.75
C TRP A 78 8.63 -0.35 10.96
N SER A 79 8.67 -1.31 10.04
CA SER A 79 7.57 -1.64 9.14
C SER A 79 6.66 -2.78 9.63
N ASN A 80 6.89 -3.32 10.83
CA ASN A 80 6.33 -4.62 11.23
C ASN A 80 5.54 -4.67 12.55
N TYR A 81 5.61 -3.66 13.41
CA TYR A 81 5.03 -3.73 14.77
C TYR A 81 3.69 -3.00 14.96
N GLY A 82 3.25 -2.21 13.98
CA GLY A 82 1.88 -1.68 13.93
C GLY A 82 1.54 -0.56 14.90
N GLU A 83 2.55 0.18 15.38
CA GLU A 83 2.40 1.39 16.18
C GLU A 83 1.94 2.61 15.34
#